data_AF-A0A0G2DTA5-F1
#
_entry.id   AF-A0A0G2DTA5-F1
#
_cell.length_a   1.000
_cell.length_b   1.000
_cell.length_c   1.000
_cell.angle_alpha   90.00
_cell.angle_beta   90.00
_cell.angle_gamma   90.00
#
_symmetry.space_group_name_H-M   'P 1'
#
loop_
_entity.id
_entity.type
_entity.pdbx_description
1 polymer ?
#
loop_
_entity_poly.entity_id
_entity_poly.type
_entity_poly.pdbx_seq_one_letter_code
_entity_poly.pdbx_strand_id
1 'polypeptide(L)'
;MILMWSKVFAQRGITVAQVLLTHDDISSPERYKNAVRTLNELLSLGVMPIVNENDTVSTKEIQIGDNDTLGAITAAMIRASYLFLLTDVDSLYESNPKYDVNASRIHFVTSISSLKKRSKYRSIRYLYAY
;
A
#
# COMPACT_ATOMS: atom_id res chain seq x y z
N MET A 1 -17.56 -4.26 0.21
CA MET A 1 -16.36 -4.11 -0.63
C MET A 1 -15.92 -5.43 -1.27
N ILE A 2 -15.67 -6.49 -0.49
CA ILE A 2 -15.19 -7.79 -1.01
C ILE A 2 -16.09 -8.44 -2.09
N LEU A 3 -17.41 -8.30 -2.01
CA LEU A 3 -18.34 -8.86 -3.00
C LEU A 3 -18.12 -8.29 -4.42
N MET A 4 -17.76 -7.00 -4.51
CA MET A 4 -17.47 -6.36 -5.80
C MET A 4 -16.17 -6.93 -6.39
N TRP A 5 -15.11 -7.04 -5.58
CA TRP A 5 -13.86 -7.66 -5.99
C TRP A 5 -14.05 -9.10 -6.43
N SER A 6 -14.75 -9.91 -5.62
CA SER A 6 -15.08 -11.30 -5.95
C SER A 6 -15.79 -11.41 -7.31
N LYS A 7 -16.79 -10.56 -7.57
CA LYS A 7 -17.50 -10.53 -8.85
C LYS A 7 -16.60 -10.20 -10.04
N VAL A 8 -15.70 -9.22 -9.90
CA VAL A 8 -14.79 -8.80 -10.99
C VAL A 8 -13.74 -9.88 -11.25
N PHE A 9 -13.12 -10.42 -10.22
CA PHE A 9 -12.08 -11.44 -10.34
C PHE A 9 -12.63 -12.81 -10.78
N ALA A 10 -13.86 -13.16 -10.39
CA ALA A 10 -14.52 -14.39 -10.84
C ALA A 10 -14.67 -14.46 -12.37
N GLN A 11 -14.84 -13.32 -13.06
CA GLN A 11 -14.88 -13.27 -14.53
C GLN A 11 -13.55 -13.68 -15.19
N ARG A 12 -12.46 -13.69 -14.40
CA ARG A 12 -11.13 -14.13 -14.82
C ARG A 12 -10.74 -15.47 -14.20
N GLY A 13 -11.66 -16.16 -13.51
CA GLY A 13 -11.37 -17.42 -12.81
C GLY A 13 -10.46 -17.27 -11.59
N ILE A 14 -10.33 -16.06 -11.04
CA ILE A 14 -9.47 -15.77 -9.89
C ILE A 14 -10.34 -15.76 -8.63
N THR A 15 -9.99 -16.60 -7.66
CA THR A 15 -10.59 -16.60 -6.33
C THR A 15 -9.97 -15.49 -5.50
N VAL A 16 -10.78 -14.75 -4.73
CA VAL A 16 -10.31 -13.71 -3.81
C VAL A 16 -10.57 -14.09 -2.36
N ALA A 17 -9.71 -13.63 -1.45
CA ALA A 17 -9.92 -13.76 -0.01
C ALA A 17 -9.75 -12.40 0.66
N GLN A 18 -10.67 -12.05 1.57
CA GLN A 18 -10.52 -10.84 2.36
C GLN A 18 -9.56 -11.08 3.52
N VAL A 19 -8.62 -10.15 3.71
CA VAL A 19 -7.72 -10.13 4.87
C VAL A 19 -7.86 -8.78 5.54
N LEU A 20 -8.25 -8.77 6.81
CA LEU A 20 -8.37 -7.56 7.61
C LEU A 20 -7.25 -7.55 8.64
N LEU A 21 -6.40 -6.52 8.60
CA LEU A 21 -5.28 -6.36 9.53
C LEU A 21 -5.59 -5.25 10.54
N THR A 22 -5.15 -5.45 11.78
CA THR A 22 -5.12 -4.43 12.83
C THR A 22 -3.69 -4.01 13.12
N HIS A 23 -3.50 -2.90 13.83
CA HIS A 23 -2.18 -2.54 14.34
C HIS A 23 -1.58 -3.65 15.22
N ASP A 24 -2.38 -4.32 16.05
CA ASP A 24 -1.91 -5.42 16.91
C ASP A 24 -1.36 -6.60 16.12
N ASP A 25 -1.93 -6.86 14.94
CA ASP A 25 -1.43 -7.91 14.04
C ASP A 25 -0.03 -7.57 13.50
N ILE A 26 0.33 -6.28 13.48
CA ILE A 26 1.61 -5.80 12.98
C ILE A 26 2.62 -5.62 14.12
N SER A 27 2.18 -5.17 15.30
CA SER A 27 3.05 -4.88 16.44
C SER A 27 3.43 -6.13 17.24
N SER A 28 2.60 -7.17 17.24
CA SER A 28 2.88 -8.44 17.90
C SER A 28 3.69 -9.39 17.00
N PRO A 29 4.88 -9.85 17.40
CA PRO A 29 5.70 -10.76 16.59
C PRO A 29 4.99 -12.07 16.22
N GLU A 30 4.14 -12.60 17.11
CA GLU A 30 3.40 -13.84 16.83
C GLU A 30 2.27 -13.61 15.83
N ARG A 31 1.48 -12.55 16.02
CA ARG A 31 0.39 -12.21 15.09
C ARG A 31 0.92 -11.82 13.73
N TYR A 32 2.04 -11.10 13.68
CA TYR A 32 2.73 -10.76 12.45
C TYR A 32 3.12 -12.02 11.66
N LYS A 33 3.72 -13.01 12.33
CA LYS A 33 4.06 -14.30 11.70
C LYS A 33 2.82 -15.04 11.18
N ASN A 34 1.72 -14.99 11.92
CA ASN A 34 0.47 -15.62 11.49
C ASN A 34 -0.12 -14.91 10.26
N ALA A 35 -0.14 -13.58 10.23
CA ALA A 35 -0.58 -12.80 9.08
C ALA A 35 0.28 -13.10 7.84
N VAL A 36 1.61 -13.12 8.00
CA VAL A 36 2.56 -13.51 6.94
C VAL A 36 2.27 -14.91 6.42
N ARG A 37 2.06 -15.90 7.30
CA ARG A 37 1.75 -17.28 6.90
C ARG A 37 0.45 -17.33 6.10
N THR A 38 -0.61 -16.67 6.58
CA THR A 38 -1.92 -16.64 5.91
C THR A 38 -1.82 -16.02 4.53
N LEU A 39 -1.15 -14.87 4.39
CA LEU A 39 -0.98 -14.21 3.08
C LEU A 39 -0.20 -15.09 2.09
N ASN A 40 0.89 -15.71 2.53
CA ASN A 40 1.68 -16.60 1.67
C ASN A 40 0.91 -17.87 1.28
N GLU A 41 0.10 -18.43 2.18
CA GLU A 41 -0.73 -19.61 1.88
C GLU A 41 -1.85 -19.28 0.88
N LEU A 42 -2.50 -18.12 1.01
CA LEU A 42 -3.48 -17.69 0.01
C LEU A 42 -2.83 -17.59 -1.39
N LEU A 43 -1.65 -16.96 -1.46
CA LEU A 43 -0.92 -16.83 -2.71
C LEU A 43 -0.45 -18.19 -3.27
N SER A 44 -0.01 -19.13 -2.43
CA SER A 44 0.41 -20.47 -2.86
C SER A 44 -0.77 -21.28 -3.44
N LEU A 45 -1.97 -21.06 -2.93
CA LEU A 45 -3.22 -21.64 -3.43
C LEU A 45 -3.79 -20.92 -4.66
N GLY A 46 -3.12 -19.89 -5.18
CA GLY A 46 -3.60 -19.09 -6.31
C GLY A 46 -4.78 -18.18 -5.96
N VAL A 47 -5.02 -17.92 -4.67
CA VAL A 47 -6.06 -17.02 -4.17
C VAL A 47 -5.48 -15.62 -4.03
N MET A 48 -6.18 -14.63 -4.58
CA MET A 48 -5.79 -13.22 -4.51
C MET A 48 -6.23 -12.59 -3.17
N PRO A 49 -5.32 -12.24 -2.26
CA PRO A 49 -5.68 -11.54 -1.03
C PRO A 49 -6.09 -10.09 -1.31
N ILE A 50 -7.25 -9.69 -0.78
CA ILE A 50 -7.73 -8.31 -0.74
C ILE A 50 -7.55 -7.81 0.69
N VAL A 51 -6.46 -7.10 0.92
CA VAL A 51 -6.04 -6.61 2.25
C VAL A 51 -6.66 -5.24 2.52
N ASN A 52 -7.18 -5.04 3.73
CA ASN A 52 -7.61 -3.73 4.23
C ASN A 52 -7.39 -3.63 5.74
N GLU A 53 -7.44 -2.42 6.30
CA GLU A 53 -7.46 -2.24 7.75
C GLU A 53 -8.81 -2.68 8.34
N ASN A 54 -8.78 -3.22 9.55
CA ASN A 54 -9.97 -3.55 10.32
C ASN A 54 -10.48 -2.35 11.13
N ASP A 55 -11.13 -1.41 10.46
CA ASP A 55 -11.63 -0.16 11.05
C ASP A 55 -12.65 -0.36 12.19
N THR A 56 -13.24 -1.56 12.33
CA THR A 56 -14.19 -1.87 13.41
C THR A 56 -13.48 -2.12 14.74
N VAL A 57 -12.23 -2.59 14.67
CA VAL A 57 -11.40 -2.91 15.85
C VAL A 57 -10.33 -1.83 16.09
N SER A 58 -9.82 -1.22 15.02
CA SER A 58 -8.87 -0.10 15.12
C SER A 58 -9.54 1.15 15.73
N THR A 59 -9.09 1.59 16.90
CA THR A 59 -9.44 2.93 17.40
C THR A 59 -8.58 3.99 16.74
N LYS A 60 -8.99 5.26 16.78
CA LYS A 60 -8.23 6.36 16.15
C LYS A 60 -6.81 6.49 16.69
N GLU A 61 -6.57 6.07 17.94
CA GLU A 61 -5.24 6.10 18.57
C GLU A 61 -4.33 4.95 18.10
N ILE A 62 -4.89 3.91 17.49
CA ILE A 62 -4.21 2.64 17.20
C ILE A 62 -4.44 2.24 15.72
N GLN A 63 -4.35 3.21 14.81
CA GLN A 63 -4.40 2.96 13.37
C GLN A 63 -3.02 2.63 12.81
N ILE A 64 -2.98 1.78 11.79
CA ILE A 64 -1.74 1.44 11.08
C ILE A 64 -1.19 2.66 10.34
N GLY A 65 -2.09 3.51 9.82
CA GLY A 65 -1.79 4.66 8.99
C GLY A 65 -2.84 4.81 7.90
N ASP A 66 -2.43 5.34 6.75
CA ASP A 66 -3.22 5.27 5.52
C ASP A 66 -2.95 3.96 4.74
N ASN A 67 -3.68 3.75 3.64
CA ASN A 67 -3.52 2.56 2.80
C ASN A 67 -2.16 2.48 2.11
N ASP A 68 -1.40 3.57 2.00
CA ASP A 68 -0.02 3.54 1.50
C ASP A 68 0.88 2.82 2.50
N THR A 69 0.71 3.13 3.79
CA THR A 69 1.43 2.46 4.89
C THR A 69 1.04 0.98 4.99
N LEU A 70 -0.26 0.68 4.93
CA LEU A 70 -0.75 -0.70 4.92
C LEU A 70 -0.22 -1.49 3.71
N GLY A 71 -0.19 -0.86 2.52
CA GLY A 71 0.37 -1.44 1.31
C GLY A 71 1.86 -1.76 1.44
N ALA A 72 2.65 -0.82 2.00
CA ALA A 72 4.07 -1.03 2.26
C ALA A 72 4.33 -2.16 3.25
N ILE A 73 3.57 -2.23 4.34
CA ILE A 73 3.67 -3.31 5.33
C ILE A 73 3.29 -4.66 4.71
N THR A 74 2.20 -4.70 3.95
CA THR A 74 1.74 -5.92 3.26
C THR A 74 2.78 -6.41 2.26
N ALA A 75 3.35 -5.51 1.46
CA ALA A 75 4.43 -5.82 0.53
C ALA A 75 5.66 -6.40 1.26
N ALA A 76 6.04 -5.82 2.41
CA ALA A 76 7.12 -6.34 3.24
C ALA A 76 6.81 -7.74 3.81
N MET A 77 5.57 -7.96 4.28
CA MET A 77 5.11 -9.26 4.83
C MET A 77 5.26 -10.40 3.82
N ILE A 78 4.91 -10.15 2.55
CA ILE A 78 5.01 -11.16 1.47
C ILE A 78 6.34 -11.10 0.71
N ARG A 79 7.26 -10.23 1.14
CA ARG A 79 8.56 -9.99 0.48
C ARG A 79 8.40 -9.65 -1.02
N ALA A 80 7.40 -8.83 -1.34
CA ALA A 80 7.16 -8.40 -2.70
C ALA A 80 8.37 -7.66 -3.28
N SER A 81 8.65 -7.88 -4.56
CA SER A 81 9.71 -7.15 -5.27
C SER A 81 9.30 -5.71 -5.61
N TYR A 82 8.00 -5.47 -5.79
CA TYR A 82 7.44 -4.20 -6.22
C TYR A 82 6.16 -3.89 -5.44
N LEU A 83 5.93 -2.59 -5.20
CA LEU A 83 4.68 -2.05 -4.66
C LEU A 83 4.16 -0.98 -5.60
N PHE A 84 3.09 -1.31 -6.32
CA PHE A 84 2.40 -0.34 -7.16
C PHE A 84 1.34 0.40 -6.35
N LEU A 85 1.57 1.69 -6.09
CA LEU A 85 0.56 2.57 -5.51
C LEU A 85 -0.16 3.29 -6.65
N LEU A 86 -1.46 3.05 -6.79
CA LEU A 86 -2.30 3.68 -7.81
C LEU A 86 -2.93 4.96 -7.26
N THR A 87 -2.88 6.04 -8.05
CA THR A 87 -3.31 7.37 -7.62
C THR A 87 -3.95 8.14 -8.78
N ASP A 88 -4.68 9.21 -8.43
CA ASP A 88 -5.29 10.14 -9.39
C ASP A 88 -4.30 11.21 -9.89
N VAL A 89 -3.09 11.26 -9.32
CA VAL A 89 -1.99 12.09 -9.79
C VAL A 89 -1.10 11.27 -10.74
N ASP A 90 -0.82 11.82 -11.92
CA ASP A 90 -0.14 11.11 -13.00
C ASP A 90 1.38 10.93 -12.81
N SER A 91 2.00 11.67 -11.89
CA SER A 91 3.42 11.60 -11.61
C SER A 91 3.75 12.21 -10.25
N LEU A 92 4.92 11.87 -9.72
CA LEU A 92 5.58 12.69 -8.71
C LEU A 92 6.15 13.95 -9.37
N TYR A 93 6.10 15.11 -8.70
CA TYR A 93 6.58 16.40 -9.22
C TYR A 93 7.52 17.10 -8.22
N GLU A 94 8.41 17.97 -8.70
CA GLU A 94 9.30 18.79 -7.84
C GLU A 94 8.56 19.89 -7.07
N SER A 95 7.43 20.33 -7.59
CA SER A 95 6.50 21.32 -7.01
C SER A 95 5.06 20.96 -7.40
N ASN A 96 4.07 21.64 -6.82
CA ASN A 96 2.67 21.33 -7.12
C ASN A 96 2.27 21.84 -8.53
N PRO A 97 1.97 20.95 -9.49
CA PRO A 97 1.70 21.36 -10.88
C PRO A 97 0.39 22.15 -11.04
N LYS A 98 -0.49 22.14 -10.02
CA LYS A 98 -1.71 22.98 -10.03
C LYS A 98 -1.39 24.47 -9.86
N TYR A 99 -0.25 24.81 -9.27
CA TYR A 99 0.12 26.19 -8.92
C TYR A 99 1.44 26.65 -9.55
N ASP A 100 2.28 25.72 -10.00
CA ASP A 100 3.56 26.00 -10.64
C ASP A 100 3.57 25.43 -12.05
N VAL A 101 3.50 26.32 -13.04
CA VAL A 101 3.54 25.96 -14.46
C VAL A 101 4.88 25.35 -14.89
N ASN A 102 5.93 25.53 -14.09
CA ASN A 102 7.25 24.96 -14.33
C ASN A 102 7.48 23.66 -13.54
N ALA A 103 6.46 23.11 -12.89
CA ALA A 103 6.56 21.88 -12.13
C ALA A 103 7.04 20.72 -13.02
N SER A 104 8.24 20.22 -12.76
CA SER A 104 8.83 19.13 -13.52
C SER A 104 8.45 17.77 -12.91
N ARG A 105 8.20 16.79 -13.79
CA ARG A 105 7.94 15.40 -13.38
C ARG A 105 9.23 14.73 -12.89
N ILE A 106 9.10 13.97 -11.81
CA ILE A 106 10.15 13.12 -11.27
C ILE A 106 9.86 11.68 -11.69
N HIS A 107 10.57 11.20 -12.71
CA HIS A 107 10.39 9.83 -13.21
C HIS A 107 11.03 8.76 -12.31
N PHE A 108 12.10 9.10 -11.61
CA PHE A 108 12.84 8.14 -10.80
C PHE A 108 13.43 8.79 -9.55
N VAL A 109 13.33 8.06 -8.44
CA VAL A 109 13.83 8.44 -7.12
C VAL A 109 14.63 7.27 -6.56
N THR A 110 15.90 7.48 -6.27
CA THR A 110 16.76 6.45 -5.66
C THR A 110 16.65 6.42 -4.13
N SER A 111 16.24 7.53 -3.51
CA SER A 111 16.08 7.62 -2.06
C SER A 111 15.13 8.73 -1.63
N ILE A 112 14.54 8.57 -0.44
CA ILE A 112 13.75 9.63 0.21
C ILE A 112 14.61 10.88 0.43
N SER A 113 15.89 10.69 0.80
CA SER A 113 16.82 11.80 1.03
C SER A 113 17.08 12.62 -0.22
N SER A 114 17.26 11.98 -1.39
CA SER A 114 17.39 12.70 -2.67
C SER A 114 16.10 13.42 -3.04
N LEU A 115 14.95 12.81 -2.77
CA LEU A 115 13.66 13.43 -3.05
C LEU A 115 13.42 14.69 -2.21
N LYS A 116 13.73 14.64 -0.91
CA LYS A 116 13.64 15.79 -0.01
C LYS A 116 14.55 16.97 -0.41
N LYS A 117 15.66 16.71 -1.11
CA LYS A 117 16.53 17.77 -1.64
C LYS A 117 15.96 18.41 -2.90
N ARG A 118 15.21 17.65 -3.72
CA ARG A 118 14.62 18.11 -4.98
C ARG A 118 13.28 18.81 -4.80
N SER A 119 12.44 18.33 -3.88
CA SER A 119 11.15 18.95 -3.58
C SER A 119 11.32 20.08 -2.57
N LYS A 120 10.83 21.28 -2.93
CA LYS A 120 10.83 22.47 -2.05
C LYS A 120 9.90 22.35 -0.83
N TYR A 121 9.04 21.34 -0.77
CA TYR A 121 8.09 21.15 0.32
C TYR A 121 8.53 20.05 1.29
N ARG A 122 8.47 20.37 2.59
CA ARG A 122 8.81 19.49 3.73
C ARG A 122 7.83 18.33 3.97
N SER A 123 6.73 18.28 3.22
CA SER A 123 5.63 17.33 3.40
C SER A 123 5.37 16.57 2.11
N ILE A 124 6.28 15.68 1.74
CA ILE A 124 6.08 14.82 0.56
C ILE A 124 5.34 13.58 1.04
N ARG A 125 4.02 13.61 0.87
CA ARG A 125 3.09 12.49 1.14
C ARG A 125 3.00 11.52 -0.03
N TYR A 126 4.05 11.29 -0.81
CA TYR A 126 3.93 10.45 -1.99
C TYR A 126 5.27 9.78 -2.29
N LEU A 127 5.42 8.53 -1.84
CA LEU A 127 6.55 7.69 -2.19
C LEU A 127 6.07 6.62 -3.17
N TYR A 128 6.15 6.92 -4.46
CA TYR A 128 5.90 5.96 -5.55
C TYR A 128 7.24 5.42 -6.04
N ALA A 129 7.41 4.11 -6.06
CA ALA A 129 8.48 3.44 -6.78
C ALA A 129 7.84 2.41 -7.72
N TYR A 130 8.23 2.46 -9.00
CA TYR A 130 7.85 1.51 -10.03
C TYR A 130 8.42 0.13 -9.76
#